data_AF-A0A7C3R6T8-F1
#
_entry.id   AF-A0A7C3R6T8-F1
#
_cell.length_a   1.000
_cell.length_b   1.000
_cell.length_c   1.000
_cell.angle_alpha   90.00
_cell.angle_beta   90.00
_cell.angle_gamma   90.00
#
_symmetry.space_group_name_H-M   'P 1'
#
loop_
_entity.id
_entity.type
_entity.pdbx_description
1 polymer ?
#
loop_
_entity_poly.entity_id
_entity_poly.type
_entity_poly.pdbx_seq_one_letter_code
_entity_poly.pdbx_strand_id
1 'polypeptide(L)'
;MFESLEICAKNYKRWKEKVLEGKDLNQVKNAAKKAFFWAELHSAFLFLNQLEISNSLHPTLLKAKARIVKKLSEYAEEISKEISNFKT
;
A
#
# COMPACT_ATOMS: atom_id res chain seq x y z
N MET A 1 -6.53 13.22 2.58
CA MET A 1 -6.88 11.81 2.90
C MET A 1 -7.63 11.10 1.77
N PHE A 2 -8.61 11.75 1.13
CA PHE A 2 -9.24 11.21 -0.10
C PHE A 2 -8.23 10.95 -1.23
N GLU A 3 -7.26 11.84 -1.40
CA GLU A 3 -6.15 11.64 -2.34
C GLU A 3 -5.36 10.34 -2.07
N SER A 4 -5.13 10.00 -0.79
CA SER A 4 -4.43 8.77 -0.40
C SER A 4 -5.21 7.52 -0.78
N LEU A 5 -6.55 7.53 -0.61
CA LEU A 5 -7.42 6.45 -1.04
C LEU A 5 -7.40 6.30 -2.56
N GLU A 6 -7.45 7.41 -3.30
CA GLU A 6 -7.40 7.40 -4.76
C GLU A 6 -6.07 6.85 -5.28
N ILE A 7 -4.94 7.26 -4.69
CA ILE A 7 -3.61 6.73 -5.00
C ILE A 7 -3.56 5.22 -4.76
N CYS A 8 -4.10 4.74 -3.64
CA CYS A 8 -4.14 3.32 -3.35
C CYS A 8 -4.99 2.55 -4.37
N ALA A 9 -6.17 3.07 -4.71
CA ALA A 9 -7.06 2.45 -5.71
C ALA A 9 -6.41 2.38 -7.10
N LYS A 10 -5.76 3.47 -7.54
CA LYS A 10 -5.03 3.52 -8.82
C LYS A 10 -3.90 2.48 -8.86
N ASN A 11 -3.09 2.40 -7.80
CA ASN A 11 -1.99 1.44 -7.75
C ASN A 11 -2.48 0.00 -7.61
N TYR A 12 -3.52 -0.25 -6.82
CA TYR A 12 -4.15 -1.58 -6.73
C TYR A 12 -4.61 -2.03 -8.12
N LYS A 13 -5.36 -1.19 -8.84
CA LYS A 13 -5.84 -1.49 -10.20
C LYS A 13 -4.67 -1.82 -11.13
N ARG A 14 -3.63 -0.99 -11.15
CA ARG A 14 -2.42 -1.21 -11.96
C ARG A 14 -1.77 -2.57 -11.69
N TRP A 15 -1.59 -2.93 -10.42
CA TRP A 15 -0.93 -4.19 -10.07
C TRP A 15 -1.84 -5.41 -10.26
N LYS A 16 -3.15 -5.24 -10.07
CA LYS A 16 -4.15 -6.27 -10.40
C LYS A 16 -4.14 -6.58 -11.90
N GLU A 17 -4.11 -5.57 -12.76
CA GLU A 17 -4.03 -5.76 -14.21
C GLU A 17 -2.78 -6.57 -14.59
N LYS A 18 -1.61 -6.22 -14.00
CA LYS A 18 -0.37 -6.99 -14.20
C LYS A 18 -0.44 -8.44 -13.71
N VAL A 19 -1.22 -8.73 -12.67
CA VAL A 19 -1.48 -10.11 -12.23
C VAL A 19 -2.26 -10.88 -13.29
N LEU A 20 -3.30 -10.25 -13.86
CA LEU A 20 -4.17 -10.88 -14.86
C LEU A 20 -3.48 -11.07 -16.21
N GLU A 21 -2.56 -10.16 -16.57
CA GLU A 21 -1.79 -10.21 -17.82
C GLU A 21 -0.54 -11.09 -17.72
N GLY A 22 -0.11 -11.44 -16.51
CA GLY A 22 1.15 -12.13 -16.26
C GLY A 22 1.17 -13.55 -16.83
N LYS A 23 2.24 -13.87 -17.58
CA LYS A 23 2.47 -15.20 -18.16
C LYS A 23 3.49 -16.03 -17.38
N ASP A 24 4.26 -15.38 -16.50
CA ASP A 24 5.28 -15.99 -15.66
C ASP A 24 4.85 -15.96 -14.19
N LEU A 25 5.00 -17.09 -13.50
CA LEU A 25 4.54 -17.26 -12.12
C LEU A 25 5.25 -16.31 -11.14
N ASN A 26 6.54 -16.04 -11.35
CA ASN A 26 7.30 -15.14 -10.48
C ASN A 26 6.84 -13.68 -10.67
N GLN A 27 6.61 -13.26 -11.91
CA GLN A 27 6.04 -11.95 -12.21
C GLN A 27 4.64 -11.78 -11.62
N VAL A 28 3.77 -12.79 -11.77
CA VAL A 28 2.41 -12.81 -11.21
C VAL A 28 2.47 -12.69 -9.69
N LYS A 29 3.33 -13.47 -9.02
CA LYS A 29 3.49 -13.43 -7.56
C LYS A 29 3.96 -12.06 -7.07
N ASN A 30 4.92 -11.44 -7.76
CA ASN A 30 5.42 -10.11 -7.40
C ASN A 30 4.36 -9.02 -7.66
N ALA A 31 3.62 -9.08 -8.77
CA ALA A 31 2.52 -8.17 -9.03
C ALA A 31 1.40 -8.32 -7.99
N ALA A 32 1.08 -9.55 -7.58
CA ALA A 32 0.05 -9.84 -6.58
C ALA A 32 0.44 -9.26 -5.21
N LYS A 33 1.70 -9.44 -4.78
CA LYS A 33 2.20 -8.83 -3.53
C LYS A 33 1.99 -7.32 -3.51
N LYS A 34 2.32 -6.64 -4.61
CA LYS A 34 2.14 -5.19 -4.73
C LYS A 34 0.65 -4.82 -4.75
N ALA A 35 -0.19 -5.56 -5.45
CA ALA A 35 -1.64 -5.34 -5.42
C ALA A 35 -2.20 -5.46 -3.99
N PHE A 36 -1.85 -6.52 -3.27
CA PHE A 36 -2.29 -6.72 -1.88
C PHE A 36 -1.81 -5.60 -0.96
N PHE A 37 -0.55 -5.16 -1.09
CA PHE A 37 -0.05 -4.03 -0.32
C PHE A 37 -0.94 -2.78 -0.49
N TRP A 38 -1.26 -2.41 -1.73
CA TRP A 38 -2.09 -1.22 -1.98
C TRP A 38 -3.55 -1.40 -1.52
N ALA A 39 -4.11 -2.61 -1.59
CA ALA A 39 -5.44 -2.90 -1.07
C ALA A 39 -5.51 -2.83 0.47
N GLU A 40 -4.49 -3.35 1.16
CA GLU A 40 -4.35 -3.23 2.61
C GLU A 40 -4.20 -1.78 3.04
N LEU A 41 -3.36 -1.02 2.32
CA LEU A 41 -3.11 0.38 2.61
C LEU A 41 -4.37 1.24 2.40
N HIS A 42 -5.16 0.95 1.34
CA HIS A 42 -6.47 1.57 1.14
C HIS A 42 -7.39 1.33 2.34
N SER A 43 -7.49 0.09 2.79
CA SER A 43 -8.32 -0.28 3.95
C SER A 43 -7.85 0.41 5.24
N ALA A 44 -6.53 0.50 5.44
CA ALA A 44 -5.96 1.21 6.60
C ALA A 44 -6.28 2.71 6.59
N PHE A 45 -6.19 3.38 5.43
CA PHE A 45 -6.58 4.78 5.31
C PHE A 45 -8.08 5.00 5.50
N LEU A 46 -8.92 4.07 5.02
CA LEU A 46 -10.36 4.15 5.21
C LEU A 46 -10.72 4.05 6.70
N PHE A 47 -10.11 3.10 7.41
CA PHE A 47 -10.26 2.95 8.86
C PHE A 47 -9.75 4.19 9.62
N LEU A 48 -8.59 4.73 9.22
CA LEU A 48 -8.04 5.95 9.81
C LEU A 48 -9.02 7.13 9.68
N ASN A 49 -9.63 7.30 8.51
CA ASN A 49 -10.61 8.35 8.27
C ASN A 49 -11.84 8.21 9.18
N GLN A 50 -12.34 6.98 9.36
CA GLN A 50 -13.44 6.71 10.28
C GLN A 50 -13.07 7.04 11.73
N LEU A 51 -11.85 6.70 12.16
CA LEU A 51 -11.34 7.03 13.51
C LEU A 51 -11.21 8.55 13.73
N GLU A 52 -10.81 9.31 12.71
CA GLU A 52 -10.73 10.77 12.76
C GLU A 52 -12.12 11.39 12.90
N ILE A 53 -13.10 10.90 12.13
CA ILE A 53 -14.49 11.37 12.18
C ILE A 53 -15.15 11.01 13.52
N SER A 54 -14.89 9.82 14.07
CA SER A 54 -15.48 9.35 15.32
C SER A 54 -14.89 10.01 16.57
N ASN A 55 -14.03 11.03 16.42
CA ASN A 55 -13.33 11.74 17.49
C ASN A 55 -12.65 10.79 18.50
N SER A 56 -12.14 9.66 17.99
CA SER A 56 -11.52 8.64 18.82
C SER A 56 -10.28 9.19 19.53
N LEU A 57 -10.09 8.81 20.81
CA LEU A 57 -9.04 9.29 21.69
C LEU A 57 -7.68 9.42 20.98
N HIS A 58 -7.08 10.61 21.08
CA HIS A 58 -5.83 11.05 20.43
C HIS A 58 -4.68 10.00 20.38
N PRO A 59 -4.44 9.14 21.40
CA PRO A 59 -3.37 8.14 21.35
C PRO A 59 -3.59 7.02 20.33
N THR A 60 -4.83 6.58 20.10
CA THR A 60 -5.14 5.49 19.16
C THR A 60 -4.95 5.95 17.73
N LEU A 61 -5.40 7.17 17.44
CA LEU A 61 -5.22 7.79 16.13
C LEU A 61 -3.74 7.96 15.78
N LEU A 62 -2.93 8.47 16.73
CA LEU A 62 -1.50 8.64 16.52
C LEU A 62 -0.79 7.30 16.27
N LYS A 63 -1.13 6.26 17.02
CA LYS A 63 -0.59 4.90 16.81
C LYS A 63 -0.97 4.35 15.43
N ALA A 64 -2.20 4.56 14.98
CA ALA A 64 -2.64 4.14 13.64
C ALA A 64 -1.86 4.86 12.53
N LYS A 65 -1.69 6.18 12.64
CA LYS A 65 -0.87 6.98 11.70
C LYS A 65 0.57 6.48 11.64
N ALA A 66 1.20 6.26 12.79
CA ALA A 66 2.58 5.77 12.87
C ALA A 66 2.76 4.39 12.19
N ARG A 67 1.79 3.48 12.33
CA ARG A 67 1.81 2.17 11.66
C ARG A 67 1.72 2.29 10.14
N ILE A 68 0.88 3.20 9.63
CA ILE A 68 0.77 3.46 8.19
C ILE A 68 2.08 4.02 7.63
N VAL A 69 2.69 5.00 8.33
CA VAL A 69 3.99 5.56 7.94
C VAL A 69 5.05 4.47 7.91
N LYS A 70 5.11 3.60 8.93
CA LYS A 70 6.03 2.47 8.94
C LYS A 70 5.86 1.55 7.72
N LYS A 71 4.63 1.13 7.41
CA LYS A 71 4.34 0.29 6.22
C LYS A 71 4.78 0.96 4.91
N LEU A 72 4.56 2.27 4.77
CA LEU A 72 4.99 3.04 3.60
C LEU A 72 6.51 3.07 3.47
N SER A 73 7.23 3.29 4.59
CA SER A 73 8.69 3.28 4.60
C SER A 73 9.28 1.91 4.25
N GLU A 74 8.71 0.84 4.81
CA GLU A 74 9.11 -0.54 4.50
C GLU A 74 8.93 -0.84 3.00
N TYR A 75 7.78 -0.47 2.42
CA TYR A 75 7.54 -0.63 0.99
C TYR A 75 8.48 0.22 0.13
N ALA A 76 8.78 1.45 0.54
CA ALA A 76 9.75 2.29 -0.17
C ALA A 76 11.16 1.68 -0.16
N GLU A 77 11.55 1.06 0.95
CA GLU A 77 12.82 0.34 1.05
C GLU A 77 12.85 -0.90 0.13
N GLU A 78 11.77 -1.67 0.07
CA GLU A 78 11.65 -2.80 -0.87
C GLU A 78 11.78 -2.35 -2.32
N ILE A 79 11.07 -1.30 -2.72
CA ILE A 79 11.16 -0.74 -4.07
C ILE A 79 12.57 -0.22 -4.36
N SER A 80 13.23 0.41 -3.38
CA SER A 80 14.61 0.90 -3.54
C SER A 80 15.61 -0.23 -3.77
N LYS A 81 15.44 -1.36 -3.07
CA LYS A 81 16.24 -2.57 -3.28
C LYS A 81 16.00 -3.18 -4.66
N GLU A 82 14.73 -3.25 -5.10
CA GLU A 82 14.40 -3.70 -6.45
C GLU A 82 15.11 -2.85 -7.51
N ILE A 83 15.00 -1.52 -7.41
CA ILE A 83 15.63 -0.59 -8.37
C ILE A 83 17.15 -0.73 -8.39
N SER A 84 17.79 -0.89 -7.22
CA SER A 84 19.23 -1.07 -7.12
C SER A 84 19.69 -2.36 -7.82
N ASN A 85 18.95 -3.44 -7.63
CA ASN A 85 19.24 -4.74 -8.25
C ASN A 85 19.02 -4.75 -9.77
N PHE A 86 18.26 -3.80 -10.33
CA PHE A 86 18.11 -3.63 -11.78
C PHE A 86 19.32 -2.95 -12.47
N LYS A 87 20.22 -2.31 -11.70
CA LYS A 87 21.38 -1.57 -12.26
C LYS A 87 22.67 -2.40 -12.34
N THR A 88 22.65 -3.64 -11.85
CA THR A 88 23.71 -4.65 -11.93
C THR A 88 23.31 -5.74 -12.90
#